data_AF-A0A931FT89-F1
#
_entry.id   AF-A0A931FT89-F1
#
_cell.length_a   1.000
_cell.length_b   1.000
_cell.length_c   1.000
_cell.angle_alpha   90.00
_cell.angle_beta   90.00
_cell.angle_gamma   90.00
#
_symmetry.space_group_name_H-M   'P 1'
#
loop_
_entity.id
_entity.type
_entity.pdbx_description
1 polymer ?
#
loop_
_entity_poly.entity_id
_entity_poly.type
_entity_poly.pdbx_seq_one_letter_code
_entity_poly.pdbx_strand_id
1 'polypeptide(L)'
;MSKTLDLEEFRVDVPANWESFTSQGYDSKAGGITNGKDELTYDYGWYSYDFKNETTATHTRTSTIIDGKPALIVKPIEKGKGVIGVFMQVDSRNKLSLSGKDIKNEDTAIKIFESIKF
;
A
#
# COMPACT_ATOMS: atom_id res chain seq x y z
N MET A 1 -9.35 -17.99 4.50
CA MET A 1 -10.43 -17.20 3.86
C MET A 1 -9.98 -15.75 3.78
N SER A 2 -10.36 -15.03 2.73
CA SER A 2 -10.15 -13.58 2.57
C SER A 2 -11.45 -12.82 2.82
N LYS A 3 -11.34 -11.51 3.04
CA LYS A 3 -12.46 -10.56 3.07
C LYS A 3 -12.05 -9.27 2.37
N THR A 4 -13.03 -8.50 1.92
CA THR A 4 -12.81 -7.17 1.37
C THR A 4 -12.99 -6.13 2.47
N LEU A 5 -12.05 -5.18 2.57
CA LEU A 5 -12.16 -3.99 3.41
C LEU A 5 -12.44 -2.78 2.50
N ASP A 6 -13.45 -2.00 2.87
CA ASP A 6 -13.78 -0.72 2.24
C ASP A 6 -13.11 0.40 3.04
N LEU A 7 -12.23 1.15 2.37
CA LEU A 7 -11.43 2.26 2.93
C LEU A 7 -11.92 3.61 2.37
N GLU A 8 -13.22 3.67 2.06
CA GLU A 8 -13.96 4.80 1.49
C GLU A 8 -13.64 5.11 0.03
N GLU A 9 -12.39 5.48 -0.26
CA GLU A 9 -11.96 5.87 -1.62
C GLU A 9 -11.55 4.67 -2.48
N PHE A 10 -11.24 3.56 -1.83
CA PHE A 10 -10.83 2.32 -2.47
C PHE A 10 -11.12 1.14 -1.55
N ARG A 11 -11.07 -0.06 -2.11
CA ARG A 11 -11.21 -1.32 -1.39
C ARG A 11 -10.05 -2.26 -1.67
N VAL A 12 -9.78 -3.15 -0.73
CA VAL A 12 -8.72 -4.17 -0.81
C VAL A 12 -9.19 -5.51 -0.30
N ASP A 13 -8.69 -6.59 -0.89
CA ASP A 13 -8.87 -7.94 -0.39
C ASP A 13 -7.73 -8.29 0.57
N VAL A 14 -8.08 -8.70 1.79
CA VAL A 14 -7.14 -9.03 2.86
C VAL A 14 -7.44 -10.42 3.44
N PRO A 15 -6.48 -11.09 4.09
CA PRO A 15 -6.79 -12.26 4.89
C PRO A 15 -7.80 -11.94 6.00
N ALA A 16 -8.64 -12.91 6.40
CA ALA A 16 -9.78 -12.68 7.29
C ALA A 16 -9.43 -12.03 8.65
N ASN A 17 -8.20 -12.25 9.15
CA ASN A 17 -7.69 -11.73 10.42
C ASN A 17 -7.13 -10.29 10.33
N TRP A 18 -7.18 -9.65 9.17
CA TRP A 18 -6.81 -8.24 9.02
C TRP A 18 -8.00 -7.34 9.32
N GLU A 19 -7.79 -6.15 9.85
CA GLU A 19 -8.81 -5.13 10.12
C GLU A 19 -8.32 -3.75 9.71
N SER A 20 -9.26 -2.85 9.42
CA SER A 20 -8.98 -1.46 9.04
C SER A 20 -9.01 -0.54 10.25
N PHE A 21 -8.22 0.52 10.20
CA PHE A 21 -8.27 1.62 11.16
C PHE A 21 -8.11 2.97 10.43
N THR A 22 -8.66 4.02 11.03
CA THR A 22 -8.51 5.40 10.56
C THR A 22 -7.45 6.11 11.40
N SER A 23 -6.64 6.97 10.77
CA SER A 23 -5.70 7.86 11.46
C SER A 23 -6.05 9.32 11.16
N GLN A 24 -5.77 10.23 12.09
CA GLN A 24 -6.06 11.65 11.88
C GLN A 24 -4.97 12.29 11.01
N GLY A 25 -5.27 12.56 9.74
CA GLY A 25 -4.49 13.42 8.86
C GLY A 25 -4.88 14.90 8.99
N TYR A 26 -3.99 15.82 8.64
CA TYR A 26 -4.29 17.27 8.64
C TYR A 26 -5.03 17.70 7.36
N ASP A 27 -4.64 17.16 6.20
CA ASP A 27 -5.15 17.53 4.87
C ASP A 27 -5.39 16.32 3.94
N SER A 28 -5.04 15.09 4.37
CA SER A 28 -5.23 13.85 3.61
C SER A 28 -6.03 12.79 4.38
N LYS A 29 -6.66 11.87 3.64
CA LYS A 29 -7.26 10.67 4.24
C LYS A 29 -6.16 9.66 4.53
N ALA A 30 -5.89 9.45 5.81
CA ALA A 30 -4.89 8.51 6.28
C ALA A 30 -5.53 7.41 7.13
N GLY A 31 -4.98 6.21 7.05
CA GLY A 31 -5.45 5.07 7.80
C GLY A 31 -4.56 3.87 7.53
N GLY A 32 -5.07 2.68 7.80
CA GLY A 32 -4.34 1.47 7.48
C GLY A 32 -5.14 0.22 7.70
N ILE A 33 -4.46 -0.89 7.48
CA ILE A 33 -4.94 -2.24 7.73
C ILE A 33 -3.87 -3.00 8.52
N THR A 34 -4.29 -3.82 9.47
CA THR A 34 -3.37 -4.55 10.36
C THR A 34 -3.93 -5.92 10.71
N ASN A 35 -3.06 -6.87 11.02
CA ASN A 35 -3.43 -8.16 11.62
C ASN A 35 -3.00 -8.27 13.10
N GLY A 36 -2.66 -7.14 13.72
CA GLY A 36 -2.09 -7.04 15.06
C GLY A 36 -0.58 -7.29 15.14
N LYS A 37 0.06 -7.68 14.04
CA LYS A 37 1.52 -7.89 13.94
C LYS A 37 2.15 -7.09 12.81
N ASP A 38 1.56 -7.16 11.63
CA ASP A 38 1.94 -6.42 10.43
C ASP A 38 0.94 -5.29 10.22
N GLU A 39 1.42 -4.12 9.84
CA GLU A 39 0.61 -2.94 9.55
C GLU A 39 0.97 -2.37 8.18
N LEU A 40 -0.06 -2.07 7.38
CA LEU A 40 0.08 -1.31 6.15
C LEU A 40 -0.72 0.00 6.32
N THR A 41 -0.06 1.14 6.20
CA THR A 41 -0.68 2.46 6.27
C THR A 41 -0.83 3.04 4.88
N TYR A 42 -1.94 3.75 4.67
CA TYR A 42 -2.19 4.48 3.43
C TYR A 42 -2.27 5.98 3.65
N ASP A 43 -1.95 6.69 2.57
CA ASP A 43 -2.17 8.11 2.39
C ASP A 43 -2.79 8.31 1.00
N TYR A 44 -4.01 8.85 0.97
CA TYR A 44 -4.72 9.20 -0.25
C TYR A 44 -4.82 10.71 -0.38
N GLY A 45 -4.18 11.27 -1.40
CA GLY A 45 -4.19 12.71 -1.65
C GLY A 45 -3.12 13.17 -2.63
N TRP A 46 -2.94 14.49 -2.70
CA TRP A 46 -1.99 15.11 -3.64
C TRP A 46 -0.54 14.80 -3.30
N TYR A 47 -0.22 14.70 -2.01
CA TYR A 47 1.13 14.58 -1.47
C TYR A 47 1.52 13.16 -1.05
N SER A 48 0.75 12.14 -1.45
CA SER A 48 1.05 10.74 -1.17
C SER A 48 2.48 10.38 -1.58
N TYR A 49 3.14 9.60 -0.74
CA TYR A 49 4.55 9.25 -0.88
C TYR A 49 4.80 8.41 -2.14
N ASP A 50 5.79 8.80 -2.94
CA ASP A 50 6.09 8.21 -4.25
C ASP A 50 7.29 7.23 -4.24
N PHE A 51 7.78 6.87 -3.05
CA PHE A 51 8.89 5.94 -2.83
C PHE A 51 10.19 6.33 -3.55
N LYS A 52 10.49 7.63 -3.67
CA LYS A 52 11.76 8.11 -4.25
C LYS A 52 13.01 7.66 -3.47
N ASN A 53 12.89 7.36 -2.17
CA ASN A 53 14.03 6.91 -1.37
C ASN A 53 14.33 5.40 -1.53
N GLU A 54 13.36 4.60 -1.95
CA GLU A 54 13.48 3.16 -2.17
C GLU A 54 14.09 2.86 -3.55
N THR A 55 15.38 3.17 -3.71
CA THR A 55 16.11 3.04 -4.98
C THR A 55 16.42 1.57 -5.34
N THR A 56 16.88 1.33 -6.57
CA THR A 56 17.29 -0.01 -7.04
C THR A 56 18.46 -0.61 -6.26
N ALA A 57 19.18 0.18 -5.46
CA ALA A 57 20.24 -0.31 -4.59
C ALA A 57 19.69 -1.05 -3.37
N THR A 58 18.47 -0.73 -2.92
CA THR A 58 17.87 -1.29 -1.71
C THR A 58 16.57 -2.04 -1.99
N HIS A 59 15.89 -1.74 -3.10
CA HIS A 59 14.57 -2.27 -3.43
C HIS A 59 14.48 -2.71 -4.89
N THR A 60 13.73 -3.78 -5.13
CA THR A 60 13.15 -4.03 -6.44
C THR A 60 12.02 -3.03 -6.67
N ARG A 61 11.98 -2.44 -7.86
CA ARG A 61 10.98 -1.46 -8.28
C ARG A 61 10.24 -2.01 -9.50
N THR A 62 8.93 -2.21 -9.40
CA THR A 62 8.13 -2.84 -10.45
C THR A 62 6.98 -1.91 -10.85
N SER A 63 7.08 -1.34 -12.05
CA SER A 63 5.96 -0.61 -12.66
C SER A 63 4.93 -1.59 -13.21
N THR A 64 3.65 -1.35 -12.92
CA THR A 64 2.54 -2.21 -13.33
C THR A 64 1.25 -1.39 -13.48
N ILE A 65 0.14 -2.06 -13.81
CA ILE A 65 -1.20 -1.49 -13.84
C ILE A 65 -2.06 -2.24 -12.82
N ILE A 66 -2.71 -1.53 -11.90
CA ILE A 66 -3.67 -2.08 -10.93
C ILE A 66 -4.97 -1.31 -11.12
N ASP A 67 -6.08 -2.02 -11.31
CA ASP A 67 -7.41 -1.44 -11.57
C ASP A 67 -7.41 -0.38 -12.69
N GLY A 68 -6.68 -0.67 -13.78
CA GLY A 68 -6.54 0.24 -14.92
C GLY A 68 -5.68 1.49 -14.68
N LYS A 69 -5.07 1.62 -13.49
CA LYS A 69 -4.28 2.80 -13.10
C LYS A 69 -2.77 2.46 -13.02
N PRO A 70 -1.88 3.38 -13.45
CA PRO A 70 -0.44 3.21 -13.29
C PRO A 70 -0.04 3.05 -11.82
N ALA A 71 0.75 2.03 -11.55
CA ALA A 71 1.23 1.70 -10.22
C ALA A 71 2.73 1.39 -10.21
N LEU A 72 3.37 1.65 -9.08
CA LEU A 72 4.74 1.27 -8.77
C LEU A 72 4.74 0.49 -7.45
N ILE A 73 5.20 -0.75 -7.49
CA ILE A 73 5.46 -1.55 -6.29
C ILE A 73 6.96 -1.46 -5.96
N VAL A 74 7.27 -1.15 -4.71
CA VAL A 74 8.63 -1.25 -4.16
C VAL A 74 8.69 -2.39 -3.16
N LYS A 75 9.73 -3.22 -3.27
CA LYS A 75 9.95 -4.37 -2.38
C LYS A 75 11.42 -4.41 -1.96
N PRO A 76 11.74 -4.56 -0.66
CA PRO A 76 13.13 -4.69 -0.22
C PRO A 76 13.86 -5.82 -0.93
N ILE A 77 15.15 -5.61 -1.24
CA ILE A 77 16.03 -6.70 -1.73
C ILE A 77 16.27 -7.70 -0.61
N GLU A 78 16.54 -7.21 0.61
CA GLU A 78 16.63 -8.05 1.78
C GLU A 78 15.25 -8.20 2.42
N LYS A 79 14.71 -9.42 2.38
CA LYS A 79 13.35 -9.73 2.82
C LYS A 79 13.05 -9.21 4.23
N GLY A 80 12.00 -8.41 4.34
CA GLY A 80 11.50 -7.85 5.59
C GLY A 80 12.47 -6.89 6.27
N LYS A 81 13.36 -6.23 5.52
CA LYS A 81 14.18 -5.12 5.98
C LYS A 81 13.98 -3.89 5.10
N GLY A 82 13.22 -2.92 5.58
CA GLY A 82 12.86 -1.72 4.83
C GLY A 82 11.37 -1.64 4.51
N VAL A 83 11.03 -0.78 3.56
CA VAL A 83 9.64 -0.48 3.21
C VAL A 83 9.20 -1.36 2.05
N ILE A 84 8.04 -2.00 2.20
CA ILE A 84 7.31 -2.58 1.08
C ILE A 84 6.07 -1.72 0.84
N GLY A 85 5.82 -1.35 -0.41
CA GLY A 85 4.74 -0.41 -0.70
C GLY A 85 4.30 -0.38 -2.15
N VAL A 86 3.14 0.23 -2.37
CA VAL A 86 2.60 0.54 -3.67
C VAL A 86 2.24 2.01 -3.74
N PHE A 87 2.67 2.66 -4.82
CA PHE A 87 2.23 3.99 -5.23
C PHE A 87 1.32 3.86 -6.46
N MET A 88 0.21 4.58 -6.50
CA MET A 88 -0.70 4.61 -7.64
C MET A 88 -1.07 6.05 -8.00
N GLN A 89 -1.03 6.35 -9.31
CA GLN A 89 -1.60 7.58 -9.84
C GLN A 89 -3.10 7.35 -10.09
N VAL A 90 -3.96 7.86 -9.22
CA VAL A 90 -5.40 7.55 -9.24
C VAL A 90 -6.14 8.38 -10.29
N ASP A 91 -5.87 9.68 -10.30
CA ASP A 91 -6.34 10.64 -11.31
C ASP A 91 -5.33 11.79 -11.46
N SER A 92 -5.69 12.90 -12.12
CA SER A 92 -4.80 14.06 -12.33
C SER A 92 -4.32 14.76 -11.04
N ARG A 93 -5.04 14.57 -9.92
CA ARG A 93 -4.81 15.21 -8.62
C ARG A 93 -4.48 14.17 -7.55
N ASN A 94 -5.26 13.11 -7.48
CA ASN A 94 -5.17 12.15 -6.39
C ASN A 94 -4.17 11.04 -6.69
N LYS A 95 -3.45 10.67 -5.64
CA LYS A 95 -2.52 9.55 -5.59
C LYS A 95 -2.86 8.70 -4.37
N LEU A 96 -2.42 7.46 -4.43
CA LEU A 96 -2.48 6.55 -3.29
C LEU A 96 -1.08 6.03 -3.02
N SER A 97 -0.65 6.07 -1.76
CA SER A 97 0.43 5.24 -1.28
C SER A 97 -0.10 4.31 -0.19
N LEU A 98 0.22 3.01 -0.26
CA LEU A 98 -0.06 2.03 0.79
C LEU A 98 1.25 1.28 1.06
N SER A 99 1.71 1.25 2.31
CA SER A 99 3.01 0.66 2.65
C SER A 99 3.11 0.16 4.07
N GLY A 100 4.05 -0.76 4.30
CA GLY A 100 4.45 -1.20 5.63
C GLY A 100 5.96 -1.29 5.75
N LYS A 101 6.45 -1.33 6.98
CA LYS A 101 7.87 -1.43 7.29
C LYS A 101 8.21 -2.78 7.91
N ASP A 102 9.31 -3.37 7.46
CA ASP A 102 9.88 -4.63 7.96
C ASP A 102 8.91 -5.84 7.90
N ILE A 103 7.97 -5.79 6.95
CA ILE A 103 6.95 -6.82 6.72
C ILE A 103 7.60 -8.16 6.36
N LYS A 104 7.35 -9.19 7.15
CA LYS A 104 7.93 -10.53 6.91
C LYS A 104 7.19 -11.32 5.85
N ASN A 105 5.87 -11.13 5.76
CA ASN A 105 5.02 -11.79 4.77
C ASN A 105 4.77 -10.89 3.56
N GLU A 106 5.84 -10.61 2.82
CA GLU A 106 5.83 -9.72 1.64
C GLU A 106 4.84 -10.18 0.55
N ASP A 107 4.68 -11.49 0.35
CA ASP A 107 3.73 -12.03 -0.63
C ASP A 107 2.27 -11.66 -0.29
N THR A 108 1.94 -11.58 1.00
CA THR A 108 0.61 -11.14 1.42
C THR A 108 0.44 -9.65 1.16
N ALA A 109 1.43 -8.82 1.46
CA ALA A 109 1.37 -7.39 1.16
C ALA A 109 1.23 -7.13 -0.35
N ILE A 110 1.98 -7.83 -1.20
CA ILE A 110 1.86 -7.71 -2.66
C ILE A 110 0.47 -8.10 -3.15
N LYS A 111 -0.09 -9.22 -2.67
CA LYS A 111 -1.46 -9.61 -3.02
C LYS A 111 -2.51 -8.58 -2.61
N ILE A 112 -2.32 -7.96 -1.44
CA ILE A 112 -3.19 -6.86 -1.00
C ILE A 112 -3.07 -5.68 -1.97
N PHE A 113 -1.86 -5.28 -2.36
CA PHE A 113 -1.64 -4.19 -3.31
C PHE A 113 -2.30 -4.46 -4.66
N GLU A 114 -2.10 -5.66 -5.21
CA GLU A 114 -2.68 -6.08 -6.49
C GLU A 114 -4.22 -6.16 -6.47
N SER A 115 -4.83 -6.22 -5.28
CA SER A 115 -6.29 -6.28 -5.10
C SER A 115 -6.97 -4.91 -5.01
N ILE A 116 -6.20 -3.82 -4.96
CA ILE A 116 -6.76 -2.45 -4.85
C ILE A 116 -7.75 -2.20 -5.99
N LYS A 117 -8.94 -1.71 -5.64
CA LYS A 117 -9.97 -1.25 -6.57
C LYS A 117 -10.57 0.07 -6.13
N PHE A 118 -10.80 0.98 -7.07
CA PHE A 118 -11.48 2.26 -6.87
C PHE A 118 -12.96 2.18 -7.29
#